data_AF-A0A7V2U7B2-F1
#
_entry.id   AF-A0A7V2U7B2-F1
#
_cell.length_a   1.000
_cell.length_b   1.000
_cell.length_c   1.000
_cell.angle_alpha   90.00
_cell.angle_beta   90.00
_cell.angle_gamma   90.00
#
_symmetry.space_group_name_H-M   'P 1'
#
loop_
_entity.id
_entity.type
_entity.pdbx_description
1 polymer ?
#
loop_
_entity_poly.entity_id
_entity_poly.type
_entity_poly.pdbx_seq_one_letter_code
_entity_poly.pdbx_strand_id
1 'polypeptide(L)'
;MINPSADTYAQSDNSGPYGSSTMLVVKYNVPSSPGYDRKAWIRYELSGMTGGSFSGARLDLPFITGLGVGTGAPNPSIFHVYGLTDESLDVWDEATVRWSSPLAPANLTSSPNLVDMTRAVDLGTFSVPGEVAGVTFSLSGPAIESFLATDTNKWATFIVCRDTPGTTTLNYAHAIASREYASGPPARLVLPNAQALEARPNFAYEPFTYPLGDLNGRNGGTGWATAWTATTANESVIAPSPPLGYTIPGGAVLDGGNRALRIAGNSDSLATRSLLDPQSGHVYVSFLLRWAAGTVNQNDFVSLWFNDMNGPQLGVKGNRDTANPAAEDFFIRMGGSGATHAYFGNIANNTDTFFLVAHIYKNASATYNAMELWVNPLFSDYSIPDAIVAGSLTMTQLTSIGLRGANLDADDLILIDEVRIGTTWLDVVMLPEPGTMLLLAAGLLAMGRRAARRRRLTTS
;
A
#
# COMPACT_ATOMS: atom_id res chain seq x y z
N MET A 1 14.35 5.41 -8.72
CA MET A 1 14.50 6.85 -8.40
C MET A 1 13.12 7.45 -8.38
N ILE A 2 12.78 8.23 -7.37
CA ILE A 2 11.44 8.79 -7.15
C ILE A 2 11.56 10.32 -7.19
N ASN A 3 10.68 10.96 -7.95
CA ASN A 3 10.53 12.41 -7.96
C ASN A 3 9.56 12.84 -6.84
N PRO A 4 9.60 14.10 -6.37
CA PRO A 4 8.71 14.54 -5.30
C PRO A 4 7.25 14.44 -5.72
N SER A 5 6.38 13.94 -4.84
CA SER A 5 4.93 13.99 -4.99
C SER A 5 4.36 15.35 -4.57
N ALA A 6 5.06 16.05 -3.68
CA ALA A 6 4.88 17.47 -3.39
C ALA A 6 6.21 18.08 -2.92
N ASP A 7 6.46 19.34 -3.23
CA ASP A 7 7.58 20.10 -2.68
C ASP A 7 7.27 21.60 -2.56
N THR A 8 7.87 22.25 -1.57
CA THR A 8 7.67 23.69 -1.33
C THR A 8 8.73 24.23 -0.39
N TYR A 9 8.78 25.54 -0.23
CA TYR A 9 9.54 26.19 0.84
C TYR A 9 8.68 27.25 1.52
N ALA A 10 9.07 27.65 2.72
CA ALA A 10 8.43 28.74 3.45
C ALA A 10 9.46 29.76 3.91
N GLN A 11 9.02 30.99 4.11
CA GLN A 11 9.85 32.11 4.60
C GLN A 11 9.34 32.65 5.93
N SER A 12 10.24 33.03 6.84
CA SER A 12 9.91 33.41 8.21
C SER A 12 9.03 34.66 8.39
N ASP A 13 8.93 35.54 7.40
CA ASP A 13 7.92 36.62 7.35
C ASP A 13 6.54 36.15 6.89
N ASN A 14 6.37 34.84 6.73
CA ASN A 14 5.15 34.16 6.30
C ASN A 14 4.73 34.44 4.84
N SER A 15 5.65 34.95 4.01
CA SER A 15 5.43 35.09 2.56
C SER A 15 5.27 33.72 1.89
N GLY A 16 4.63 33.70 0.71
CA GLY A 16 4.20 32.49 0.02
C GLY A 16 2.67 32.37 -0.06
N PRO A 17 2.12 31.17 -0.32
CA PRO A 17 2.78 29.87 -0.48
C PRO A 17 3.67 29.80 -1.73
N TYR A 18 4.62 28.86 -1.77
CA TYR A 18 5.59 28.72 -2.85
C TYR A 18 5.56 27.35 -3.56
N GLY A 19 4.51 26.56 -3.39
CA GLY A 19 4.40 25.21 -3.96
C GLY A 19 4.33 25.13 -5.49
N SER A 20 4.32 26.26 -6.21
CA SER A 20 4.44 26.30 -7.68
C SER A 20 5.76 26.92 -8.15
N SER A 21 6.69 27.17 -7.22
CA SER A 21 7.99 27.75 -7.53
C SER A 21 8.87 26.70 -8.22
N THR A 22 9.71 27.12 -9.16
CA THR A 22 10.71 26.23 -9.79
C THR A 22 11.94 26.00 -8.90
N MET A 23 11.92 26.50 -7.67
CA MET A 23 13.03 26.44 -6.71
C MET A 23 12.54 26.19 -5.29
N LEU A 24 13.29 25.37 -4.57
CA LEU A 24 13.19 25.17 -3.13
C LEU A 24 14.28 26.00 -2.46
N VAL A 25 13.91 27.15 -1.90
CA VAL A 25 14.88 28.10 -1.35
C VAL A 25 15.15 27.78 0.11
N VAL A 26 16.42 27.68 0.48
CA VAL A 26 16.85 27.43 1.86
C VAL A 26 17.84 28.51 2.28
N LYS A 27 17.59 29.11 3.44
CA LYS A 27 18.38 30.23 3.96
C LYS A 27 18.27 30.31 5.48
N TYR A 28 19.42 30.47 6.12
CA TYR A 28 19.48 31.03 7.47
C TYR A 28 20.11 32.42 7.35
N ASN A 29 19.31 33.46 7.55
CA ASN A 29 19.76 34.83 7.50
C ASN A 29 20.67 35.17 8.70
N VAL A 30 21.20 36.39 8.74
CA VAL A 30 21.88 36.87 9.95
C VAL A 30 20.89 36.89 11.13
N PRO A 31 21.27 36.46 12.34
CA PRO A 31 20.39 36.47 13.51
C PRO A 31 19.81 37.85 13.86
N SER A 32 20.48 38.92 13.45
CA SER A 32 20.00 40.30 13.60
C SER A 32 18.86 40.68 12.64
N SER A 33 18.45 39.80 11.72
CA SER A 33 17.39 40.06 10.74
C SER A 33 16.58 38.78 10.41
N PRO A 34 15.78 38.24 11.34
CA PRO A 34 15.15 36.92 11.23
C PRO A 34 13.92 36.84 10.30
N GLY A 35 13.69 37.80 9.41
CA GLY A 35 12.51 37.85 8.52
C GLY A 35 12.68 37.14 7.17
N TYR A 36 13.87 36.62 6.88
CA TYR A 36 14.22 36.05 5.57
C TYR A 36 14.81 34.65 5.68
N ASP A 37 14.53 33.94 6.77
CA ASP A 37 14.88 32.54 6.96
C ASP A 37 13.96 31.67 6.11
N ARG A 38 14.50 30.60 5.54
CA ARG A 38 13.78 29.71 4.64
C ARG A 38 14.17 28.25 4.86
N LYS A 39 13.17 27.39 4.87
CA LYS A 39 13.29 25.93 4.94
C LYS A 39 12.47 25.33 3.80
N ALA A 40 12.89 24.17 3.31
CA ALA A 40 12.19 23.44 2.26
C ALA A 40 11.62 22.12 2.77
N TRP A 41 10.48 21.72 2.22
CA TRP A 41 9.80 20.45 2.44
C TRP A 41 9.70 19.69 1.13
N ILE A 42 10.00 18.39 1.15
CA ILE A 42 10.00 17.53 -0.03
C ILE A 42 9.37 16.20 0.37
N ARG A 43 8.27 15.82 -0.26
CA ARG A 43 7.55 14.59 0.03
C ARG A 43 7.64 13.61 -1.14
N TYR A 44 7.79 12.34 -0.84
CA TYR A 44 7.83 11.26 -1.81
C TYR A 44 6.73 10.23 -1.52
N GLU A 45 6.07 9.75 -2.56
CA GLU A 45 5.12 8.64 -2.46
C GLU A 45 5.85 7.30 -2.67
N LEU A 46 5.71 6.38 -1.71
CA LEU A 46 6.38 5.09 -1.67
C LEU A 46 5.41 3.91 -1.96
N SER A 47 4.13 4.19 -2.21
CA SER A 47 3.07 3.18 -2.39
C SER A 47 3.38 2.16 -3.51
N GLY A 48 4.16 2.59 -4.51
CA GLY A 48 4.65 1.74 -5.60
C GLY A 48 6.00 1.06 -5.35
N MET A 49 6.49 0.96 -4.11
CA MET A 49 7.78 0.32 -3.79
C MET A 49 7.58 -0.96 -2.98
N THR A 50 8.26 -2.06 -3.35
CA THR A 50 8.42 -3.26 -2.50
C THR A 50 9.89 -3.64 -2.37
N GLY A 51 10.24 -4.32 -1.28
CA GLY A 51 11.56 -4.96 -1.16
C GLY A 51 12.45 -4.32 -0.11
N GLY A 52 12.09 -4.46 1.17
CA GLY A 52 12.91 -4.99 2.28
C GLY A 52 14.32 -4.45 2.56
N SER A 53 14.86 -3.52 1.78
CA SER A 53 16.14 -2.88 2.06
C SER A 53 16.18 -1.53 1.39
N PHE A 54 15.92 -0.48 2.18
CA PHE A 54 16.31 0.88 1.84
C PHE A 54 17.85 1.04 1.87
N SER A 55 18.63 -0.04 1.89
CA SER A 55 20.09 0.03 1.87
C SER A 55 20.58 0.80 0.65
N GLY A 56 21.51 1.71 0.87
CA GLY A 56 22.03 2.62 -0.15
C GLY A 56 21.04 3.72 -0.54
N ALA A 57 19.91 3.88 0.17
CA ALA A 57 19.00 5.00 -0.05
C ALA A 57 19.75 6.33 0.08
N ARG A 58 19.43 7.24 -0.84
CA ARG A 58 20.12 8.52 -0.96
C ARG A 58 19.15 9.60 -1.41
N LEU A 59 19.16 10.73 -0.73
CA LEU A 59 18.48 11.94 -1.15
C LEU A 59 19.43 12.78 -2.00
N ASP A 60 19.11 12.96 -3.27
CA ASP A 60 19.85 13.80 -4.22
C ASP A 60 19.20 15.17 -4.32
N LEU A 61 19.97 16.22 -4.05
CA LEU A 61 19.54 17.62 -4.04
C LEU A 61 20.32 18.41 -5.10
N PRO A 62 19.77 18.60 -6.32
CA PRO A 62 20.39 19.41 -7.37
C PRO A 62 20.30 20.90 -7.01
N PHE A 63 21.43 21.53 -6.70
CA PHE A 63 21.48 22.97 -6.46
C PHE A 63 21.48 23.72 -7.79
N ILE A 64 20.57 24.68 -7.91
CA ILE A 64 20.43 25.57 -9.05
C ILE A 64 20.83 26.99 -8.64
N THR A 65 20.81 27.93 -9.58
CA THR A 65 21.13 29.33 -9.27
C THR A 65 20.17 29.86 -8.20
N GLY A 66 20.72 30.15 -7.02
CA GLY A 66 20.02 30.76 -5.90
C GLY A 66 19.71 32.24 -6.07
N LEU A 67 19.12 32.83 -5.04
CA LEU A 67 18.73 34.23 -5.02
C LEU A 67 19.82 35.10 -4.40
N GLY A 68 20.00 36.31 -4.94
CA GLY A 68 21.00 37.26 -4.44
C GLY A 68 22.43 36.93 -4.88
N VAL A 69 22.62 36.46 -6.11
CA VAL A 69 23.94 36.20 -6.71
C VAL A 69 24.87 37.40 -6.51
N GLY A 70 26.08 37.16 -6.01
CA GLY A 70 27.08 38.20 -5.72
C GLY A 70 26.93 38.90 -4.37
N THR A 71 25.96 38.51 -3.53
CA THR A 71 25.81 39.04 -2.17
C THR A 71 26.60 38.26 -1.12
N GLY A 72 27.23 37.15 -1.50
CA GLY A 72 28.06 36.32 -0.63
C GLY A 72 27.26 35.27 0.13
N ALA A 73 27.77 34.04 0.13
CA ALA A 73 27.30 32.92 0.92
C ALA A 73 28.35 32.53 1.97
N PRO A 74 27.94 32.02 3.16
CA PRO A 74 28.86 31.35 4.06
C PRO A 74 29.60 30.23 3.34
N ASN A 75 30.91 30.11 3.58
CA ASN A 75 31.76 29.14 2.92
C ASN A 75 32.62 28.37 3.95
N PRO A 76 32.29 27.10 4.24
CA PRO A 76 31.13 26.36 3.74
C PRO A 76 29.82 26.78 4.41
N SER A 77 28.71 26.55 3.73
CA SER A 77 27.38 26.51 4.31
C SER A 77 27.03 25.07 4.67
N ILE A 78 26.69 24.82 5.93
CA ILE A 78 26.24 23.51 6.41
C ILE A 78 24.73 23.40 6.22
N PHE A 79 24.30 22.35 5.53
CA PHE A 79 22.91 21.98 5.34
C PHE A 79 22.56 20.78 6.20
N HIS A 80 21.34 20.78 6.71
CA HIS A 80 20.79 19.76 7.59
C HIS A 80 19.52 19.22 6.97
N VAL A 81 19.35 17.90 6.98
CA VAL A 81 18.13 17.24 6.52
C VAL A 81 17.50 16.47 7.67
N TYR A 82 16.20 16.68 7.87
CA TYR A 82 15.37 15.96 8.83
C TYR A 82 14.32 15.12 8.10
N GLY A 83 13.86 14.03 8.72
CA GLY A 83 12.73 13.21 8.26
C GLY A 83 11.54 13.37 9.19
N LEU A 84 10.32 13.54 8.65
CA LEU A 84 9.09 13.68 9.42
C LEU A 84 8.63 12.31 9.95
N THR A 85 8.51 12.15 11.26
CA THR A 85 8.09 10.87 11.89
C THR A 85 6.64 10.86 12.35
N ASP A 86 6.01 12.03 12.48
CA ASP A 86 4.57 12.14 12.70
C ASP A 86 3.84 12.01 11.36
N GLU A 87 3.50 10.77 11.01
CA GLU A 87 2.87 10.40 9.73
C GLU A 87 1.50 11.05 9.49
N SER A 88 0.85 11.59 10.54
CA SER A 88 -0.39 12.34 10.39
C SER A 88 -0.18 13.68 9.66
N LEU A 89 1.07 14.15 9.58
CA LEU A 89 1.45 15.41 8.97
C LEU A 89 2.03 15.26 7.56
N ASP A 90 2.16 14.05 7.02
CA ASP A 90 2.64 13.84 5.65
C ASP A 90 1.62 14.30 4.60
N VAL A 91 0.33 14.36 4.94
CA VAL A 91 -0.72 14.83 4.04
C VAL A 91 -0.84 16.35 4.11
N TRP A 92 0.14 17.04 3.54
CA TRP A 92 0.15 18.49 3.35
C TRP A 92 -0.07 18.89 1.89
N ASP A 93 -0.61 20.10 1.68
CA ASP A 93 -0.82 20.71 0.37
C ASP A 93 0.22 21.82 0.15
N GLU A 94 1.12 21.63 -0.81
CA GLU A 94 2.19 22.57 -1.17
C GLU A 94 1.69 23.97 -1.53
N ALA A 95 0.43 24.08 -1.99
CA ALA A 95 -0.25 25.33 -2.29
C ALA A 95 -0.73 26.06 -1.03
N THR A 96 -0.53 25.52 0.17
CA THR A 96 -0.99 26.11 1.43
C THR A 96 0.12 26.31 2.46
N VAL A 97 1.27 25.63 2.29
CA VAL A 97 2.38 25.70 3.25
C VAL A 97 2.90 27.13 3.41
N ARG A 98 2.97 27.56 4.67
CA ARG A 98 3.56 28.83 5.12
C ARG A 98 4.38 28.58 6.38
N TRP A 99 5.22 29.52 6.77
CA TRP A 99 6.11 29.36 7.92
C TRP A 99 5.34 29.12 9.23
N SER A 100 4.18 29.75 9.41
CA SER A 100 3.34 29.58 10.59
C SER A 100 2.84 28.13 10.77
N SER A 101 2.85 27.65 12.01
CA SER A 101 2.15 26.41 12.40
C SER A 101 0.62 26.59 12.28
N PRO A 102 -0.15 25.55 11.89
CA PRO A 102 0.25 24.18 11.57
C PRO A 102 0.58 23.94 10.09
N LEU A 103 0.74 25.00 9.28
CA LEU A 103 0.80 24.88 7.82
C LEU A 103 2.10 24.26 7.29
N ALA A 104 3.19 24.28 8.05
CA ALA A 104 4.45 23.65 7.70
C ALA A 104 4.75 22.45 8.63
N PRO A 105 4.84 21.22 8.11
CA PRO A 105 5.09 20.01 8.91
C PRO A 105 6.35 20.13 9.78
N ALA A 106 6.21 19.84 11.07
CA ALA A 106 7.27 19.91 12.09
C ALA A 106 8.08 21.22 12.13
N ASN A 107 7.58 22.34 11.58
CA ASN A 107 8.33 23.60 11.61
C ASN A 107 8.37 24.20 13.03
N LEU A 108 9.57 24.52 13.54
CA LEU A 108 9.72 25.42 14.69
C LEU A 108 9.82 26.86 14.21
N THR A 109 8.74 27.61 14.35
CA THR A 109 8.66 29.00 13.87
C THR A 109 9.61 29.96 14.58
N SER A 110 10.06 29.60 15.79
CA SER A 110 11.02 30.34 16.60
C SER A 110 12.48 30.07 16.22
N SER A 111 12.74 29.18 15.26
CA SER A 111 14.09 28.81 14.86
C SER A 111 14.27 28.86 13.34
N PRO A 112 15.37 29.43 12.83
CA PRO A 112 15.66 29.51 11.41
C PRO A 112 16.05 28.15 10.79
N ASN A 113 16.55 27.20 11.60
CA ASN A 113 17.18 25.98 11.12
C ASN A 113 16.78 24.70 11.87
N LEU A 114 15.96 24.78 12.93
CA LEU A 114 15.50 23.61 13.69
C LEU A 114 14.06 23.22 13.35
N VAL A 115 13.72 21.96 13.59
CA VAL A 115 12.38 21.36 13.47
C VAL A 115 11.94 20.78 14.80
N ASP A 116 10.64 20.48 14.93
CA ASP A 116 10.08 19.84 16.11
C ASP A 116 10.52 18.38 16.15
N MET A 117 11.56 18.10 16.94
CA MET A 117 12.15 16.77 17.08
C MET A 117 11.24 15.76 17.79
N THR A 118 10.07 16.18 18.31
CA THR A 118 9.04 15.23 18.74
C THR A 118 8.28 14.61 17.56
N ARG A 119 8.39 15.23 16.38
CA ARG A 119 7.70 14.87 15.13
C ARG A 119 8.66 14.63 13.96
N ALA A 120 9.97 14.70 14.21
CA ALA A 120 10.99 14.54 13.20
C ALA A 120 12.25 13.86 13.76
N VAL A 121 13.08 13.33 12.87
CA VAL A 121 14.38 12.71 13.19
C VAL A 121 15.50 13.33 12.35
N ASP A 122 16.71 13.39 12.91
CA ASP A 122 17.92 13.84 12.21
C ASP A 122 18.38 12.76 11.20
N LEU A 123 18.59 13.15 9.95
CA LEU A 123 19.08 12.29 8.88
C LEU A 123 20.53 12.58 8.48
N GLY A 124 21.08 13.71 8.93
CA GLY A 124 22.47 14.11 8.72
C GLY A 124 22.65 15.47 8.03
N THR A 125 23.93 15.80 7.82
CA THR A 125 24.35 17.10 7.29
C THR A 125 25.34 16.97 6.13
N PHE A 126 25.42 18.00 5.28
CA PHE A 126 26.46 18.12 4.24
C PHE A 126 26.91 19.57 4.06
N SER A 127 28.10 19.76 3.49
CA SER A 127 28.74 21.07 3.30
C SER A 127 28.66 21.54 1.86
N VAL A 128 28.23 22.79 1.64
CA VAL A 128 28.16 23.45 0.34
C VAL A 128 29.15 24.62 0.29
N PRO A 129 30.07 24.69 -0.68
CA PRO A 129 31.03 25.78 -0.77
C PRO A 129 30.38 27.02 -1.41
N GLY A 130 30.26 28.10 -0.62
CA GLY A 130 29.85 29.43 -1.12
C GLY A 130 28.57 29.42 -1.98
N GLU A 131 28.56 30.23 -3.03
CA GLU A 131 27.50 30.26 -4.04
C GLU A 131 27.72 29.09 -5.03
N VAL A 132 26.70 28.27 -5.25
CA VAL A 132 26.79 27.09 -6.12
C VAL A 132 25.56 27.00 -7.02
N ALA A 133 25.76 26.51 -8.24
CA ALA A 133 24.71 26.14 -9.18
C ALA A 133 25.20 25.01 -10.09
N GLY A 134 24.30 24.13 -10.51
CA GLY A 134 24.61 23.00 -11.41
C GLY A 134 25.33 21.83 -10.75
N VAL A 135 25.34 21.76 -9.42
CA VAL A 135 25.97 20.67 -8.63
C VAL A 135 24.89 19.95 -7.83
N THR A 136 24.94 18.62 -7.79
CA THR A 136 24.07 17.82 -6.93
C THR A 136 24.82 17.43 -5.67
N PHE A 137 24.24 17.75 -4.52
CA PHE A 137 24.70 17.24 -3.23
C PHE A 137 23.79 16.10 -2.80
N SER A 138 24.36 15.09 -2.16
CA SER A 138 23.63 13.89 -1.79
C SER A 138 23.81 13.58 -0.32
N LEU A 139 22.73 13.18 0.34
CA LEU A 139 22.76 12.61 1.68
C LEU A 139 22.41 11.12 1.60
N SER A 140 23.25 10.27 2.17
CA SER A 140 23.03 8.83 2.27
C SER A 140 23.58 8.32 3.58
N GLY A 141 23.03 7.22 4.08
CA GLY A 141 23.56 6.53 5.25
C GLY A 141 22.44 5.94 6.12
N PRO A 142 22.80 5.22 7.20
CA PRO A 142 21.87 4.41 7.96
C PRO A 142 20.65 5.16 8.52
N ALA A 143 20.79 6.47 8.78
CA ALA A 143 19.70 7.30 9.27
C ALA A 143 18.56 7.42 8.25
N ILE A 144 18.88 7.68 6.97
CA ILE A 144 17.89 7.70 5.88
C ILE A 144 17.28 6.32 5.69
N GLU A 145 18.10 5.27 5.69
CA GLU A 145 17.62 3.90 5.50
C GLU A 145 16.63 3.50 6.61
N SER A 146 16.94 3.86 7.86
CA SER A 146 16.10 3.57 9.02
C SER A 146 14.81 4.38 9.00
N PHE A 147 14.90 5.67 8.67
CA PHE A 147 13.74 6.55 8.53
C PHE A 147 12.72 6.01 7.52
N LEU A 148 13.19 5.62 6.32
CA LEU A 148 12.33 5.05 5.29
C LEU A 148 11.81 3.66 5.69
N ALA A 149 12.58 2.87 6.43
CA ALA A 149 12.17 1.54 6.89
C ALA A 149 11.07 1.57 7.95
N THR A 150 10.91 2.68 8.66
CA THR A 150 9.89 2.86 9.70
C THR A 150 8.58 3.47 9.19
N ASP A 151 8.54 3.91 7.93
CA ASP A 151 7.39 4.55 7.29
C ASP A 151 6.24 3.56 7.04
N THR A 152 5.05 3.87 7.58
CA THR A 152 3.87 3.00 7.52
C THR A 152 2.79 3.50 6.55
N ASN A 153 2.64 4.82 6.39
CA ASN A 153 1.66 5.45 5.51
C ASN A 153 2.08 5.51 4.02
N LYS A 154 3.34 5.19 3.70
CA LYS A 154 3.96 5.26 2.35
C LYS A 154 4.17 6.68 1.82
N TRP A 155 4.30 7.66 2.70
CA TRP A 155 4.64 9.04 2.35
C TRP A 155 5.82 9.51 3.19
N ALA A 156 6.99 9.69 2.56
CA ALA A 156 8.17 10.17 3.28
C ALA A 156 8.40 11.66 3.03
N THR A 157 8.28 12.49 4.08
CA THR A 157 8.60 13.93 4.03
C THR A 157 9.99 14.24 4.60
N PHE A 158 10.80 14.93 3.81
CA PHE A 158 12.12 15.47 4.17
C PHE A 158 12.04 16.98 4.37
N ILE A 159 12.77 17.50 5.37
CA ILE A 159 12.86 18.93 5.68
C ILE A 159 14.32 19.36 5.56
N VAL A 160 14.60 20.34 4.69
CA VAL A 160 15.96 20.83 4.43
C VAL A 160 16.15 22.22 5.03
N CYS A 161 17.16 22.34 5.89
CA CYS A 161 17.55 23.56 6.58
C CYS A 161 19.01 23.92 6.28
N ARG A 162 19.40 25.16 6.55
CA ARG A 162 20.80 25.60 6.57
C ARG A 162 21.19 25.96 7.99
N ASP A 163 22.19 25.30 8.55
CA ASP A 163 22.67 25.55 9.92
C ASP A 163 23.61 26.75 10.01
N THR A 164 24.26 27.09 8.90
CA THR A 164 25.17 28.24 8.86
C THR A 164 24.41 29.53 8.57
N PRO A 165 24.42 30.52 9.49
CA PRO A 165 23.81 31.82 9.24
C PRO A 165 24.61 32.59 8.19
N GLY A 166 23.93 33.47 7.47
CA GLY A 166 24.58 34.45 6.61
C GLY A 166 25.55 35.36 7.38
N THR A 167 26.46 36.00 6.66
CA THR A 167 27.45 36.93 7.25
C THR A 167 27.01 38.39 7.21
N THR A 168 26.10 38.73 6.29
CA THR A 168 25.55 40.08 6.04
C THR A 168 24.04 40.01 5.87
N THR A 169 23.33 41.14 5.99
CA THR A 169 21.88 41.20 5.80
C THR A 169 21.45 40.90 4.36
N LEU A 170 22.23 41.37 3.39
CA LEU A 170 22.17 40.93 2.00
C LEU A 170 23.10 39.74 1.84
N ASN A 171 22.54 38.53 1.93
CA ASN A 171 23.27 37.29 1.70
C ASN A 171 22.47 36.34 0.81
N TYR A 172 23.24 35.46 0.18
CA TYR A 172 22.78 34.49 -0.78
C TYR A 172 21.81 33.47 -0.15
N ALA A 173 20.71 33.22 -0.86
CA ALA A 173 19.78 32.14 -0.56
C ALA A 173 20.02 31.00 -1.55
N HIS A 174 20.39 29.82 -1.05
CA HIS A 174 20.60 28.66 -1.89
C HIS A 174 19.26 28.15 -2.42
N ALA A 175 19.27 27.63 -3.65
CA ALA A 175 18.09 27.05 -4.28
C ALA A 175 18.38 25.61 -4.72
N ILE A 176 17.44 24.72 -4.42
CA ILE A 176 17.40 23.35 -4.91
C ILE A 176 16.33 23.28 -6.00
N ALA A 177 16.53 22.48 -7.04
CA ALA A 177 15.52 22.25 -8.08
C ALA A 177 14.25 21.62 -7.48
N SER A 178 13.11 22.29 -7.62
CA SER A 178 11.79 21.73 -7.28
C SER A 178 11.28 20.83 -8.41
N ARG A 179 10.15 20.14 -8.19
CA ARG A 179 9.47 19.33 -9.19
C ARG A 179 8.99 20.15 -10.40
N GLU A 180 8.77 21.46 -10.26
CA GLU A 180 8.45 22.38 -11.35
C GLU A 180 9.68 22.80 -12.17
N TYR A 181 10.89 22.45 -11.77
CA TYR A 181 12.12 22.82 -12.47
C TYR A 181 12.27 22.06 -13.80
N ALA A 182 11.87 22.67 -14.91
CA ALA A 182 11.87 22.03 -16.23
C ALA A 182 13.27 21.85 -16.87
N SER A 183 14.30 22.58 -16.39
CA SER A 183 15.63 22.60 -17.03
C SER A 183 16.59 21.53 -16.51
N GLY A 184 16.13 20.64 -15.62
CA GLY A 184 16.94 19.56 -15.06
C GLY A 184 16.14 18.67 -14.11
N PRO A 185 16.76 17.64 -13.52
CA PRO A 185 16.07 16.80 -12.55
C PRO A 185 15.74 17.59 -11.26
N PRO A 186 14.60 17.32 -10.61
CA PRO A 186 14.29 17.86 -9.29
C PRO A 186 15.10 17.16 -8.20
N ALA A 187 14.88 17.56 -6.94
CA ALA A 187 15.30 16.76 -5.79
C ALA A 187 14.74 15.34 -5.88
N ARG A 188 15.57 14.30 -5.76
CA ARG A 188 15.16 12.90 -5.98
C ARG A 188 15.51 12.02 -4.81
N LEU A 189 14.62 11.08 -4.52
CA LEU A 189 14.93 9.95 -3.66
C LEU A 189 15.44 8.79 -4.52
N VAL A 190 16.70 8.40 -4.31
CA VAL A 190 17.34 7.28 -5.00
C VAL A 190 17.30 6.08 -4.07
N LEU A 191 16.58 5.04 -4.50
CA LEU A 191 16.47 3.78 -3.80
C LEU A 191 17.10 2.69 -4.67
N PRO A 192 18.43 2.47 -4.59
CA PRO A 192 19.13 1.60 -5.53
C PRO A 192 18.80 0.12 -5.33
N ASN A 193 18.41 -0.26 -4.11
CA ASN A 193 18.04 -1.63 -3.75
C ASN A 193 16.55 -1.79 -3.45
N ALA A 194 15.77 -0.70 -3.42
CA ALA A 194 14.32 -0.82 -3.39
C ALA A 194 13.85 -1.09 -4.82
N GLN A 195 13.05 -2.13 -4.99
CA GLN A 195 12.47 -2.43 -6.28
C GLN A 195 11.19 -1.59 -6.42
N ALA A 196 11.02 -0.94 -7.58
CA ALA A 196 9.67 -0.51 -7.96
C ALA A 196 8.77 -1.75 -7.89
N LEU A 197 7.47 -1.56 -7.66
CA LEU A 197 6.48 -2.63 -7.76
C LEU A 197 6.44 -3.11 -9.22
N GLU A 198 7.43 -3.90 -9.61
CA GLU A 198 7.32 -4.82 -10.71
C GLU A 198 6.14 -5.73 -10.37
N ALA A 199 5.28 -6.00 -11.35
CA ALA A 199 4.26 -7.02 -11.20
C ALA A 199 4.93 -8.26 -10.60
N ARG A 200 4.57 -8.62 -9.36
CA ARG A 200 5.02 -9.88 -8.77
C ARG A 200 4.49 -10.95 -9.72
N PRO A 201 5.35 -11.65 -10.48
CA PRO A 201 4.86 -12.61 -11.44
C PRO A 201 4.02 -13.63 -10.68
N ASN A 202 2.87 -13.97 -11.23
CA ASN A 202 1.92 -14.85 -10.59
C ASN A 202 1.23 -14.28 -9.32
N PHE A 203 1.07 -12.96 -9.21
CA PHE A 203 0.29 -12.31 -8.14
C PHE A 203 -0.61 -11.20 -8.67
N ALA A 204 -1.86 -11.16 -8.22
CA ALA A 204 -2.81 -10.10 -8.51
C ALA A 204 -3.48 -9.58 -7.23
N TYR A 205 -3.76 -8.27 -7.20
CA TYR A 205 -4.38 -7.59 -6.06
C TYR A 205 -5.35 -6.52 -6.55
N GLU A 206 -6.55 -6.50 -5.98
CA GLU A 206 -7.60 -5.51 -6.21
C GLU A 206 -8.10 -4.95 -4.86
N PRO A 207 -7.78 -3.68 -4.56
CA PRO A 207 -8.22 -2.97 -3.36
C PRO A 207 -9.50 -2.12 -3.55
N PHE A 208 -10.07 -2.09 -4.76
CA PHE A 208 -11.24 -1.28 -5.12
C PHE A 208 -11.15 0.21 -4.79
N THR A 209 -9.95 0.80 -4.78
CA THR A 209 -9.68 2.22 -4.40
C THR A 209 -10.16 3.27 -5.41
N TYR A 210 -11.13 2.91 -6.25
CA TYR A 210 -11.71 3.78 -7.26
C TYR A 210 -12.62 4.86 -6.67
N PRO A 211 -12.94 5.93 -7.44
CA PRO A 211 -14.05 6.80 -7.12
C PRO A 211 -15.38 6.03 -7.01
N LEU A 212 -16.31 6.57 -6.21
CA LEU A 212 -17.64 5.99 -6.04
C LEU A 212 -18.38 5.83 -7.38
N GLY A 213 -19.18 4.78 -7.52
CA GLY A 213 -19.99 4.50 -8.71
C GLY A 213 -19.57 3.21 -9.42
N ASP A 214 -19.88 3.12 -10.71
CA ASP A 214 -19.72 1.90 -11.53
C ASP A 214 -18.26 1.38 -11.56
N LEU A 215 -18.08 0.06 -11.48
CA LEU A 215 -16.79 -0.63 -11.63
C LEU A 215 -16.43 -0.86 -13.10
N ASN A 216 -17.40 -0.85 -14.02
CA ASN A 216 -17.12 -1.04 -15.44
C ASN A 216 -16.07 -0.02 -15.96
N GLY A 217 -15.04 -0.53 -16.63
CA GLY A 217 -13.91 0.27 -17.14
C GLY A 217 -12.90 0.73 -16.08
N ARG A 218 -13.11 0.43 -14.79
CA ARG A 218 -12.14 0.76 -13.74
C ARG A 218 -10.89 -0.12 -13.88
N ASN A 219 -9.72 0.51 -13.72
CA ASN A 219 -8.44 -0.14 -13.94
C ASN A 219 -7.41 0.35 -12.92
N GLY A 220 -7.24 -0.42 -11.86
CA GLY A 220 -6.32 -0.20 -10.74
C GLY A 220 -5.88 -1.53 -10.16
N GLY A 221 -5.30 -1.51 -8.97
CA GLY A 221 -4.65 -2.70 -8.42
C GLY A 221 -3.45 -3.14 -9.26
N THR A 222 -3.01 -4.38 -9.08
CA THR A 222 -1.78 -4.92 -9.70
C THR A 222 -2.00 -6.34 -10.21
N GLY A 223 -1.25 -6.78 -11.23
CA GLY A 223 -1.33 -8.15 -11.74
C GLY A 223 -2.52 -8.42 -12.67
N TRP A 224 -3.13 -7.38 -13.24
CA TRP A 224 -4.28 -7.47 -14.14
C TRP A 224 -3.91 -7.09 -15.58
N ALA A 225 -4.40 -7.84 -16.56
CA ALA A 225 -4.18 -7.58 -17.99
C ALA A 225 -5.16 -6.55 -18.57
N THR A 226 -6.33 -6.40 -17.97
CA THR A 226 -7.43 -5.58 -18.50
C THR A 226 -8.05 -4.73 -17.41
N ALA A 227 -8.81 -3.69 -17.79
CA ALA A 227 -9.79 -3.08 -16.90
C ALA A 227 -10.91 -4.07 -16.55
N TRP A 228 -11.75 -3.72 -15.57
CA TRP A 228 -12.99 -4.44 -15.28
C TRP A 228 -14.00 -4.28 -16.43
N THR A 229 -14.69 -5.38 -16.76
CA THR A 229 -15.92 -5.38 -17.55
C THR A 229 -17.06 -5.77 -16.61
N ALA A 230 -18.07 -4.92 -16.43
CA ALA A 230 -19.13 -5.16 -15.46
C ALA A 230 -20.55 -4.86 -15.99
N THR A 231 -21.54 -5.50 -15.38
CA THR A 231 -22.97 -5.24 -15.60
C THR A 231 -23.38 -4.04 -14.77
N THR A 232 -23.42 -2.86 -15.40
CA THR A 232 -23.82 -1.61 -14.76
C THR A 232 -25.17 -1.76 -14.02
N ALA A 233 -25.28 -1.12 -12.85
CA ALA A 233 -26.40 -1.10 -11.91
C ALA A 233 -26.49 -2.25 -10.88
N ASN A 234 -25.91 -3.42 -11.13
CA ASN A 234 -25.91 -4.53 -10.15
C ASN A 234 -24.67 -4.53 -9.24
N GLU A 235 -23.70 -3.69 -9.56
CA GLU A 235 -22.49 -3.47 -8.80
C GLU A 235 -22.19 -1.97 -8.67
N SER A 236 -21.43 -1.59 -7.65
CA SER A 236 -20.74 -0.29 -7.64
C SER A 236 -19.67 -0.26 -6.57
N VAL A 237 -18.64 0.56 -6.76
CA VAL A 237 -17.72 0.99 -5.71
C VAL A 237 -18.44 1.95 -4.77
N ILE A 238 -18.48 1.63 -3.48
CA ILE A 238 -19.08 2.47 -2.43
C ILE A 238 -18.08 2.81 -1.33
N ALA A 239 -18.44 3.73 -0.43
CA ALA A 239 -17.73 3.95 0.82
C ALA A 239 -18.49 3.23 1.96
N PRO A 240 -18.07 2.03 2.37
CA PRO A 240 -18.74 1.28 3.43
C PRO A 240 -18.60 1.97 4.80
N SER A 241 -19.62 1.84 5.63
CA SER A 241 -19.62 2.34 7.02
C SER A 241 -20.18 1.26 7.96
N PRO A 242 -19.34 0.62 8.80
CA PRO A 242 -17.89 0.79 8.88
C PRO A 242 -17.16 0.20 7.65
N PRO A 243 -15.89 0.61 7.40
CA PRO A 243 -14.97 -0.10 6.50
C PRO A 243 -14.97 -1.63 6.67
N LEU A 244 -14.63 -2.34 5.59
CA LEU A 244 -14.27 -3.75 5.71
C LEU A 244 -12.85 -3.83 6.29
N GLY A 245 -12.67 -4.71 7.25
CA GLY A 245 -11.36 -4.97 7.82
C GLY A 245 -11.36 -6.28 8.58
N TYR A 246 -10.21 -6.92 8.63
CA TYR A 246 -10.02 -8.16 9.37
C TYR A 246 -8.61 -8.23 9.95
N THR A 247 -8.51 -8.48 11.25
CA THR A 247 -7.21 -8.75 11.88
C THR A 247 -6.98 -10.26 11.87
N ILE A 248 -6.03 -10.71 11.05
CA ILE A 248 -5.64 -12.13 11.02
C ILE A 248 -4.94 -12.43 12.35
N PRO A 249 -5.47 -13.32 13.19
CA PRO A 249 -4.81 -13.59 14.44
C PRO A 249 -3.43 -14.23 14.20
N GLY A 250 -2.40 -13.64 14.81
CA GLY A 250 -1.00 -13.99 14.58
C GLY A 250 -0.43 -13.51 13.23
N GLY A 251 -1.17 -12.69 12.48
CA GLY A 251 -0.79 -12.19 11.16
C GLY A 251 -0.98 -10.68 11.01
N ALA A 252 -1.22 -10.25 9.77
CA ALA A 252 -1.41 -8.84 9.42
C ALA A 252 -2.84 -8.36 9.69
N VAL A 253 -3.00 -7.04 9.75
CA VAL A 253 -4.32 -6.39 9.64
C VAL A 253 -4.60 -6.17 8.15
N LEU A 254 -5.73 -6.69 7.68
CA LEU A 254 -6.28 -6.34 6.38
C LEU A 254 -7.21 -5.15 6.58
N ASP A 255 -6.77 -3.99 6.12
CA ASP A 255 -7.57 -2.76 6.12
C ASP A 255 -8.10 -2.53 4.70
N GLY A 256 -9.41 -2.66 4.51
CA GLY A 256 -10.09 -2.36 3.24
C GLY A 256 -10.16 -0.86 2.92
N GLY A 257 -9.71 0.00 3.86
CA GLY A 257 -9.71 1.44 3.67
C GLY A 257 -11.13 1.99 3.54
N ASN A 258 -11.32 2.97 2.65
CA ASN A 258 -12.58 3.72 2.55
C ASN A 258 -13.41 3.36 1.32
N ARG A 259 -13.08 2.27 0.61
CA ARG A 259 -13.81 1.79 -0.57
C ARG A 259 -14.06 0.30 -0.44
N ALA A 260 -15.08 -0.19 -1.13
CA ALA A 260 -15.33 -1.61 -1.34
C ALA A 260 -16.24 -1.78 -2.54
N LEU A 261 -16.23 -2.97 -3.15
CA LEU A 261 -17.21 -3.34 -4.15
C LEU A 261 -18.53 -3.74 -3.49
N ARG A 262 -19.63 -3.09 -3.89
CA ARG A 262 -21.00 -3.50 -3.59
C ARG A 262 -21.53 -4.43 -4.68
N ILE A 263 -22.18 -5.51 -4.29
CA ILE A 263 -23.04 -6.37 -5.12
C ILE A 263 -24.45 -6.28 -4.56
N ALA A 264 -25.43 -5.93 -5.41
CA ALA A 264 -26.83 -5.76 -5.01
C ALA A 264 -27.80 -6.25 -6.10
N GLY A 265 -27.37 -7.23 -6.90
CA GLY A 265 -28.19 -7.71 -8.02
C GLY A 265 -27.66 -8.99 -8.65
N ASN A 266 -28.50 -9.55 -9.51
CA ASN A 266 -28.30 -10.87 -10.11
C ASN A 266 -27.66 -10.75 -11.50
N SER A 267 -26.54 -11.44 -11.71
CA SER A 267 -25.89 -11.63 -13.01
C SER A 267 -24.89 -12.78 -12.91
N ASP A 268 -24.91 -13.68 -13.89
CA ASP A 268 -23.95 -14.78 -14.02
C ASP A 268 -22.50 -14.29 -14.23
N SER A 269 -22.36 -13.08 -14.78
CA SER A 269 -21.10 -12.41 -15.05
C SER A 269 -21.21 -10.94 -14.65
N LEU A 270 -21.31 -10.71 -13.34
CA LEU A 270 -21.52 -9.39 -12.73
C LEU A 270 -20.35 -8.45 -13.05
N ALA A 271 -19.13 -8.91 -12.83
CA ALA A 271 -17.90 -8.21 -13.16
C ALA A 271 -16.80 -9.21 -13.49
N THR A 272 -16.00 -8.95 -14.50
CA THR A 272 -14.91 -9.85 -14.96
C THR A 272 -13.64 -9.08 -15.23
N ARG A 273 -12.50 -9.76 -15.05
CA ARG A 273 -11.17 -9.20 -15.33
C ARG A 273 -10.17 -10.30 -15.62
N SER A 274 -9.21 -10.02 -16.51
CA SER A 274 -8.14 -10.97 -16.87
C SER A 274 -6.88 -10.74 -16.04
N LEU A 275 -6.22 -11.84 -15.67
CA LEU A 275 -4.92 -11.82 -15.00
C LEU A 275 -3.82 -11.48 -16.00
N LEU A 276 -2.83 -10.71 -15.55
CA LEU A 276 -1.64 -10.40 -16.35
C LEU A 276 -0.84 -11.67 -16.65
N ASP A 277 -0.65 -12.51 -15.62
CA ASP A 277 0.02 -13.79 -15.71
C ASP A 277 -0.96 -14.94 -15.45
N PRO A 278 -1.13 -15.88 -16.40
CA PRO A 278 -1.87 -17.11 -16.17
C PRO A 278 -1.27 -17.95 -15.03
N GLN A 279 -2.10 -18.31 -14.05
CA GLN A 279 -1.69 -19.04 -12.85
C GLN A 279 -1.79 -20.56 -13.06
N SER A 280 -0.78 -21.32 -12.61
CA SER A 280 -0.75 -22.78 -12.73
C SER A 280 -0.20 -23.43 -11.46
N GLY A 281 -0.65 -24.65 -11.17
CA GLY A 281 -0.15 -25.45 -10.07
C GLY A 281 -0.99 -25.24 -8.81
N HIS A 282 -0.45 -24.49 -7.85
CA HIS A 282 -1.14 -24.08 -6.63
C HIS A 282 -1.54 -22.62 -6.76
N VAL A 283 -2.83 -22.32 -6.60
CA VAL A 283 -3.33 -20.95 -6.61
C VAL A 283 -4.09 -20.70 -5.33
N TYR A 284 -3.68 -19.68 -4.60
CA TYR A 284 -4.35 -19.19 -3.42
C TYR A 284 -5.11 -17.93 -3.77
N VAL A 285 -6.31 -17.79 -3.22
CA VAL A 285 -7.16 -16.60 -3.35
C VAL A 285 -7.66 -16.20 -1.99
N SER A 286 -7.73 -14.89 -1.73
CA SER A 286 -8.44 -14.37 -0.57
C SER A 286 -9.22 -13.11 -0.89
N PHE A 287 -10.22 -12.81 -0.07
CA PHE A 287 -10.90 -11.52 -0.05
C PHE A 287 -11.65 -11.32 1.27
N LEU A 288 -11.99 -10.06 1.55
CA LEU A 288 -12.92 -9.70 2.61
C LEU A 288 -14.35 -9.75 2.06
N LEU A 289 -15.28 -10.28 2.85
CA LEU A 289 -16.70 -10.34 2.52
C LEU A 289 -17.55 -9.86 3.70
N ARG A 290 -18.61 -9.12 3.43
CA ARG A 290 -19.67 -8.80 4.40
C ARG A 290 -21.04 -8.86 3.73
N TRP A 291 -21.99 -9.57 4.33
CA TRP A 291 -23.41 -9.48 3.97
C TRP A 291 -24.03 -8.27 4.67
N ALA A 292 -23.90 -7.08 4.09
CA ALA A 292 -24.15 -5.82 4.78
C ALA A 292 -25.64 -5.43 4.90
N ALA A 293 -26.54 -5.99 4.09
CA ALA A 293 -28.00 -5.84 4.22
C ALA A 293 -28.73 -7.09 3.70
N GLY A 294 -30.01 -7.24 4.07
CA GLY A 294 -30.81 -8.42 3.77
C GLY A 294 -30.53 -9.59 4.71
N THR A 295 -30.93 -10.81 4.34
CA THR A 295 -30.66 -12.03 5.12
C THR A 295 -30.24 -13.15 4.18
N VAL A 296 -29.23 -13.93 4.56
CA VAL A 296 -28.81 -15.09 3.75
C VAL A 296 -29.90 -16.16 3.78
N ASN A 297 -30.67 -16.22 2.70
CA ASN A 297 -31.80 -17.11 2.48
C ASN A 297 -31.39 -18.36 1.68
N GLN A 298 -32.35 -19.25 1.45
CA GLN A 298 -32.09 -20.46 0.68
C GLN A 298 -31.58 -20.11 -0.72
N ASN A 299 -30.36 -20.58 -1.02
CA ASN A 299 -29.73 -20.47 -2.34
C ASN A 299 -29.35 -19.05 -2.78
N ASP A 300 -29.32 -18.08 -1.86
CA ASP A 300 -28.68 -16.80 -2.13
C ASP A 300 -27.22 -17.06 -2.48
N PHE A 301 -26.80 -16.57 -3.65
CA PHE A 301 -25.57 -17.01 -4.25
C PHE A 301 -24.71 -15.82 -4.65
N VAL A 302 -23.56 -15.69 -4.01
CA VAL A 302 -22.50 -14.76 -4.40
C VAL A 302 -21.21 -15.52 -4.53
N SER A 303 -20.52 -15.38 -5.67
CA SER A 303 -19.27 -16.12 -5.87
C SER A 303 -18.24 -15.33 -6.65
N LEU A 304 -16.98 -15.53 -6.28
CA LEU A 304 -15.84 -15.36 -7.18
C LEU A 304 -15.63 -16.68 -7.94
N TRP A 305 -15.67 -16.63 -9.27
CA TRP A 305 -15.40 -17.75 -10.16
C TRP A 305 -14.14 -17.51 -10.99
N PHE A 306 -13.50 -18.60 -11.44
CA PHE A 306 -12.29 -18.54 -12.26
C PHE A 306 -12.51 -19.09 -13.67
N ASN A 307 -12.00 -18.36 -14.66
CA ASN A 307 -12.10 -18.58 -16.12
C ASN A 307 -13.50 -18.56 -16.72
N ASP A 308 -14.43 -19.28 -16.12
CA ASP A 308 -15.80 -19.45 -16.58
C ASP A 308 -16.75 -19.49 -15.37
N MET A 309 -18.01 -19.09 -15.55
CA MET A 309 -19.04 -19.17 -14.51
C MET A 309 -19.32 -20.62 -14.04
N ASN A 310 -18.85 -21.62 -14.79
CA ASN A 310 -18.87 -23.04 -14.46
C ASN A 310 -17.49 -23.58 -14.06
N GLY A 311 -16.51 -22.72 -13.82
CA GLY A 311 -15.18 -23.06 -13.28
C GLY A 311 -15.20 -23.30 -11.77
N PRO A 312 -14.02 -23.28 -11.12
CA PRO A 312 -13.91 -23.27 -9.66
C PRO A 312 -14.52 -21.99 -9.08
N GLN A 313 -15.20 -22.10 -7.94
CA GLN A 313 -15.90 -20.98 -7.32
C GLN A 313 -15.80 -21.05 -5.80
N LEU A 314 -15.75 -19.88 -5.17
CA LEU A 314 -15.90 -19.70 -3.73
C LEU A 314 -16.79 -18.50 -3.42
N GLY A 315 -17.44 -18.53 -2.26
CA GLY A 315 -18.22 -17.42 -1.75
C GLY A 315 -19.34 -17.88 -0.83
N VAL A 316 -20.54 -17.35 -1.04
CA VAL A 316 -21.75 -17.64 -0.29
C VAL A 316 -22.74 -18.40 -1.16
N LYS A 317 -23.26 -19.49 -0.63
CA LYS A 317 -24.42 -20.23 -1.15
C LYS A 317 -25.32 -20.53 0.04
N GLY A 318 -26.30 -19.67 0.25
CA GLY A 318 -27.10 -19.63 1.47
C GLY A 318 -27.77 -20.96 1.78
N ASN A 319 -27.61 -21.39 3.04
CA ASN A 319 -28.23 -22.57 3.62
C ASN A 319 -28.00 -23.86 2.84
N ARG A 320 -26.87 -23.99 2.13
CA ARG A 320 -26.58 -25.11 1.21
C ARG A 320 -27.67 -25.35 0.16
N ASP A 321 -28.45 -24.34 -0.20
CA ASP A 321 -29.67 -24.50 -1.02
C ASP A 321 -30.69 -25.45 -0.38
N THR A 322 -30.80 -25.40 0.95
CA THR A 322 -31.83 -26.08 1.73
C THR A 322 -32.70 -25.04 2.44
N ALA A 323 -33.91 -25.43 2.83
CA ALA A 323 -34.80 -24.57 3.61
C ALA A 323 -34.38 -24.45 5.10
N ASN A 324 -33.24 -25.02 5.51
CA ASN A 324 -32.76 -24.96 6.89
C ASN A 324 -31.87 -23.71 7.08
N PRO A 325 -32.32 -22.67 7.82
CA PRO A 325 -31.54 -21.44 8.04
C PRO A 325 -30.28 -21.64 8.91
N ALA A 326 -30.08 -22.83 9.47
CA ALA A 326 -28.87 -23.21 10.20
C ALA A 326 -27.88 -24.03 9.35
N ALA A 327 -28.21 -24.29 8.08
CA ALA A 327 -27.29 -24.94 7.16
C ALA A 327 -26.23 -23.96 6.69
N GLU A 328 -25.04 -24.46 6.39
CA GLU A 328 -23.84 -23.65 6.18
C GLU A 328 -23.90 -22.78 4.90
N ASP A 329 -23.31 -21.59 4.97
CA ASP A 329 -23.43 -20.53 3.97
C ASP A 329 -22.19 -20.37 3.10
N PHE A 330 -20.98 -20.56 3.64
CA PHE A 330 -19.77 -20.45 2.82
C PHE A 330 -19.59 -21.73 2.02
N PHE A 331 -19.18 -21.60 0.76
CA PHE A 331 -19.00 -22.75 -0.12
C PHE A 331 -17.74 -22.64 -0.98
N ILE A 332 -17.29 -23.82 -1.40
CA ILE A 332 -16.39 -24.01 -2.54
C ILE A 332 -16.97 -25.04 -3.50
N ARG A 333 -16.67 -24.88 -4.78
CA ARG A 333 -17.22 -25.69 -5.87
C ARG A 333 -16.20 -25.92 -6.97
N MET A 334 -16.17 -27.15 -7.49
CA MET A 334 -15.39 -27.52 -8.68
C MET A 334 -16.31 -27.77 -9.88
N GLY A 335 -16.84 -26.71 -10.50
CA GLY A 335 -17.71 -26.82 -11.68
C GLY A 335 -18.92 -25.88 -11.66
N GLY A 336 -19.87 -26.12 -12.57
CA GLY A 336 -21.17 -25.42 -12.61
C GLY A 336 -22.24 -26.01 -11.68
N SER A 337 -23.50 -25.74 -11.98
CA SER A 337 -24.64 -26.34 -11.26
C SER A 337 -24.57 -27.87 -11.29
N GLY A 338 -24.81 -28.49 -10.13
CA GLY A 338 -24.76 -29.95 -9.95
C GLY A 338 -23.35 -30.55 -9.78
N ALA A 339 -22.28 -29.74 -9.82
CA ALA A 339 -20.93 -30.20 -9.48
C ALA A 339 -20.81 -30.59 -8.00
N THR A 340 -19.68 -31.18 -7.61
CA THR A 340 -19.35 -31.40 -6.19
C THR A 340 -19.04 -30.06 -5.50
N HIS A 341 -19.62 -29.88 -4.31
CA HIS A 341 -19.44 -28.70 -3.45
C HIS A 341 -19.07 -29.14 -2.04
N ALA A 342 -18.40 -28.26 -1.30
CA ALA A 342 -18.25 -28.37 0.14
C ALA A 342 -18.63 -27.04 0.79
N TYR A 343 -19.05 -27.09 2.05
CA TYR A 343 -19.61 -25.94 2.76
C TYR A 343 -19.06 -25.84 4.17
N PHE A 344 -19.04 -24.63 4.72
CA PHE A 344 -18.65 -24.38 6.10
C PHE A 344 -19.28 -23.09 6.64
N GLY A 345 -19.48 -23.05 7.96
CA GLY A 345 -19.83 -21.82 8.69
C GLY A 345 -21.15 -21.18 8.29
N ASN A 346 -21.52 -20.12 9.01
CA ASN A 346 -22.75 -19.38 8.77
C ASN A 346 -22.52 -17.88 8.88
N ILE A 347 -23.30 -17.10 8.14
CA ILE A 347 -23.36 -15.66 8.28
C ILE A 347 -24.49 -15.32 9.24
N ALA A 348 -24.14 -15.03 10.49
CA ALA A 348 -25.11 -14.75 11.54
C ALA A 348 -25.51 -13.28 11.63
N ASN A 349 -24.59 -12.34 11.32
CA ASN A 349 -24.82 -10.91 11.46
C ASN A 349 -24.33 -10.13 10.25
N ASN A 350 -25.06 -9.08 9.90
CA ASN A 350 -24.74 -8.23 8.75
C ASN A 350 -23.60 -7.24 8.99
N THR A 351 -23.08 -7.20 10.22
CA THR A 351 -21.93 -6.36 10.60
C THR A 351 -20.60 -7.09 10.48
N ASP A 352 -20.62 -8.42 10.42
CA ASP A 352 -19.40 -9.22 10.49
C ASP A 352 -18.65 -9.18 9.15
N THR A 353 -17.35 -8.86 9.21
CA THR A 353 -16.46 -9.04 8.06
C THR A 353 -15.78 -10.39 8.17
N PHE A 354 -15.93 -11.18 7.12
CA PHE A 354 -15.31 -12.48 6.96
C PHE A 354 -14.10 -12.36 6.06
N PHE A 355 -13.02 -13.04 6.44
CA PHE A 355 -11.84 -13.21 5.61
C PHE A 355 -11.84 -14.63 5.04
N LEU A 356 -12.09 -14.74 3.74
CA LEU A 356 -12.12 -16.02 3.05
C LEU A 356 -10.78 -16.27 2.37
N VAL A 357 -10.27 -17.49 2.49
CA VAL A 357 -9.08 -17.96 1.77
C VAL A 357 -9.41 -19.28 1.11
N ALA A 358 -9.08 -19.45 -0.17
CA ALA A 358 -9.15 -20.75 -0.82
C ALA A 358 -7.87 -21.10 -1.56
N HIS A 359 -7.68 -22.40 -1.75
CA HIS A 359 -6.55 -22.98 -2.44
C HIS A 359 -7.06 -23.92 -3.54
N ILE A 360 -6.79 -23.58 -4.80
CA ILE A 360 -7.18 -24.33 -6.00
C ILE A 360 -5.93 -25.01 -6.55
N TYR A 361 -5.97 -26.32 -6.70
CA TYR A 361 -4.76 -27.07 -7.06
C TYR A 361 -5.01 -28.33 -7.89
N LYS A 362 -3.89 -28.85 -8.42
CA LYS A 362 -3.83 -30.09 -9.20
C LYS A 362 -3.33 -31.22 -8.30
N ASN A 363 -4.24 -31.99 -7.73
CA ASN A 363 -3.92 -33.17 -6.95
C ASN A 363 -3.65 -34.36 -7.88
N ALA A 364 -2.37 -34.65 -8.13
CA ALA A 364 -1.91 -35.75 -9.01
C ALA A 364 -2.60 -35.75 -10.40
N SER A 365 -2.83 -34.57 -10.97
CA SER A 365 -3.53 -34.35 -12.25
C SER A 365 -2.83 -33.29 -13.12
N ALA A 366 -3.06 -33.32 -14.43
CA ALA A 366 -2.62 -32.26 -15.35
C ALA A 366 -3.53 -31.02 -15.31
N THR A 367 -4.79 -31.21 -14.89
CA THR A 367 -5.84 -30.18 -14.77
C THR A 367 -6.25 -29.98 -13.33
N TYR A 368 -6.84 -28.82 -13.02
CA TYR A 368 -7.35 -28.51 -11.68
C TYR A 368 -8.46 -29.47 -11.29
N ASN A 369 -8.33 -30.03 -10.09
CA ASN A 369 -9.24 -31.08 -9.61
C ASN A 369 -9.50 -31.07 -8.09
N ALA A 370 -8.97 -30.09 -7.36
CA ALA A 370 -9.19 -29.96 -5.93
C ALA A 370 -9.25 -28.49 -5.49
N MET A 371 -10.03 -28.24 -4.46
CA MET A 371 -10.14 -26.94 -3.81
C MET A 371 -10.32 -27.09 -2.29
N GLU A 372 -9.71 -26.19 -1.54
CA GLU A 372 -9.77 -26.09 -0.07
C GLU A 372 -10.20 -24.67 0.33
N LEU A 373 -10.90 -24.55 1.46
CA LEU A 373 -11.43 -23.28 2.01
C LEU A 373 -11.03 -23.12 3.47
N TRP A 374 -10.72 -21.88 3.84
CA TRP A 374 -10.63 -21.41 5.21
C TRP A 374 -11.53 -20.18 5.37
N VAL A 375 -12.27 -20.13 6.47
CA VAL A 375 -13.10 -18.99 6.87
C VAL A 375 -12.51 -18.43 8.16
N ASN A 376 -12.09 -17.17 8.10
CA ASN A 376 -11.44 -16.49 9.23
C ASN A 376 -10.19 -17.22 9.78
N PRO A 377 -9.26 -17.69 8.93
CA PRO A 377 -8.10 -18.45 9.39
C PRO A 377 -7.19 -17.63 10.30
N LEU A 378 -6.45 -18.34 11.17
CA LEU A 378 -5.23 -17.81 11.79
C LEU A 378 -4.11 -17.79 10.75
N PHE A 379 -3.08 -16.97 11.00
CA PHE A 379 -1.91 -16.91 10.13
C PHE A 379 -1.24 -18.29 9.91
N SER A 380 -1.28 -19.15 10.92
CA SER A 380 -0.66 -20.48 10.93
C SER A 380 -1.51 -21.62 10.37
N ASP A 381 -2.77 -21.39 9.97
CA ASP A 381 -3.75 -22.46 9.74
C ASP A 381 -3.69 -23.14 8.37
N TYR A 382 -2.61 -22.90 7.60
CA TYR A 382 -2.45 -23.36 6.22
C TYR A 382 -2.62 -24.89 6.00
N SER A 383 -2.55 -25.71 7.05
CA SER A 383 -2.59 -27.18 6.95
C SER A 383 -3.94 -27.82 7.26
N ILE A 384 -4.91 -27.06 7.79
CA ILE A 384 -6.22 -27.60 8.21
C ILE A 384 -7.32 -26.73 7.60
N PRO A 385 -7.82 -27.06 6.40
CA PRO A 385 -8.94 -26.35 5.81
C PRO A 385 -10.27 -26.69 6.49
N ASP A 386 -11.18 -25.73 6.48
CA ASP A 386 -12.55 -25.84 6.98
C ASP A 386 -13.46 -26.65 6.04
N ALA A 387 -13.19 -26.58 4.73
CA ALA A 387 -13.86 -27.39 3.73
C ALA A 387 -12.90 -27.82 2.61
N ILE A 388 -13.13 -29.03 2.08
CA ILE A 388 -12.34 -29.62 1.00
C ILE A 388 -13.30 -30.22 -0.03
N VAL A 389 -13.05 -29.97 -1.31
CA VAL A 389 -13.79 -30.57 -2.41
C VAL A 389 -12.87 -31.08 -3.50
N ALA A 390 -13.22 -32.24 -4.07
CA ALA A 390 -12.60 -32.78 -5.27
C ALA A 390 -13.62 -32.80 -6.41
N GLY A 391 -13.15 -32.56 -7.63
CA GLY A 391 -13.94 -32.59 -8.86
C GLY A 391 -13.01 -32.60 -10.07
N SER A 392 -13.52 -32.75 -11.28
CA SER A 392 -12.66 -32.79 -12.47
C SER A 392 -13.00 -31.64 -13.41
N LEU A 393 -12.03 -30.76 -13.68
CA LEU A 393 -12.12 -29.73 -14.71
C LEU A 393 -11.13 -30.03 -15.84
N THR A 394 -11.38 -29.49 -17.03
CA THR A 394 -10.47 -29.57 -18.18
C THR A 394 -9.37 -28.50 -18.16
N MET A 395 -9.45 -27.59 -17.20
CA MET A 395 -8.64 -26.38 -17.11
C MET A 395 -7.23 -26.64 -16.57
N THR A 396 -6.22 -26.12 -17.27
CA THR A 396 -4.80 -26.26 -16.90
C THR A 396 -4.19 -25.00 -16.28
N GLN A 397 -4.79 -23.83 -16.48
CA GLN A 397 -4.35 -22.53 -15.96
C GLN A 397 -5.55 -21.65 -15.60
N LEU A 398 -5.40 -20.76 -14.62
CA LEU A 398 -6.36 -19.70 -14.32
C LEU A 398 -5.91 -18.41 -15.04
N THR A 399 -6.77 -17.83 -15.85
CA THR A 399 -6.47 -16.67 -16.70
C THR A 399 -7.37 -15.47 -16.40
N SER A 400 -8.53 -15.69 -15.78
CA SER A 400 -9.46 -14.62 -15.45
C SER A 400 -10.27 -14.95 -14.21
N ILE A 401 -10.84 -13.91 -13.62
CA ILE A 401 -11.84 -14.01 -12.59
C ILE A 401 -13.15 -13.37 -13.05
N GLY A 402 -14.23 -13.77 -12.38
CA GLY A 402 -15.43 -12.95 -12.37
C GLY A 402 -16.26 -13.15 -11.11
N LEU A 403 -17.15 -12.20 -10.91
CA LEU A 403 -18.09 -12.16 -9.80
C LEU A 403 -19.48 -12.52 -10.33
N ARG A 404 -20.27 -13.14 -9.46
CA ARG A 404 -21.64 -13.54 -9.75
C ARG A 404 -22.53 -13.27 -8.56
N GLY A 405 -23.74 -12.80 -8.84
CA GLY A 405 -24.87 -12.79 -7.91
C GLY A 405 -26.01 -13.61 -8.53
N ALA A 406 -26.66 -14.48 -7.78
CA ALA A 406 -27.85 -15.21 -8.19
C ALA A 406 -28.78 -15.44 -7.00
N ASN A 407 -30.09 -15.41 -7.29
CA ASN A 407 -31.18 -15.55 -6.33
C ASN A 407 -31.22 -14.49 -5.20
N LEU A 408 -30.47 -13.39 -5.34
CA LEU A 408 -30.46 -12.32 -4.36
C LEU A 408 -31.82 -11.62 -4.29
N ASP A 409 -32.29 -11.37 -3.08
CA ASP A 409 -33.45 -10.55 -2.77
C ASP A 409 -33.12 -9.06 -3.00
N ALA A 410 -34.16 -8.23 -3.13
CA ALA A 410 -33.99 -6.82 -3.49
C ALA A 410 -33.30 -5.97 -2.40
N ASP A 411 -33.30 -6.43 -1.15
CA ASP A 411 -32.68 -5.80 0.00
C ASP A 411 -31.30 -6.38 0.35
N ASP A 412 -30.85 -7.42 -0.37
CA ASP A 412 -29.52 -7.98 -0.18
C ASP A 412 -28.43 -7.03 -0.67
N LEU A 413 -27.41 -6.86 0.18
CA LEU A 413 -26.25 -6.04 -0.14
C LEU A 413 -25.00 -6.75 0.35
N ILE A 414 -24.11 -7.09 -0.57
CA ILE A 414 -22.87 -7.78 -0.28
C ILE A 414 -21.71 -6.85 -0.58
N LEU A 415 -20.72 -6.84 0.30
CA LEU A 415 -19.48 -6.10 0.14
C LEU A 415 -18.33 -7.08 -0.05
N ILE A 416 -17.52 -6.82 -1.07
CA ILE A 416 -16.26 -7.52 -1.31
C ILE A 416 -15.13 -6.51 -1.36
N ASP A 417 -14.01 -6.86 -0.76
CA ASP A 417 -12.82 -6.04 -0.80
C ASP A 417 -11.54 -6.89 -0.76
N GLU A 418 -10.40 -6.26 -1.02
CA GLU A 418 -9.09 -6.82 -0.70
C GLU A 418 -8.80 -8.17 -1.41
N VAL A 419 -9.23 -8.29 -2.68
CA VAL A 419 -9.08 -9.52 -3.48
C VAL A 419 -7.61 -9.72 -3.82
N ARG A 420 -7.04 -10.85 -3.38
CA ARG A 420 -5.67 -11.27 -3.64
C ARG A 420 -5.66 -12.63 -4.32
N ILE A 421 -4.76 -12.80 -5.28
CA ILE A 421 -4.52 -14.06 -5.97
C ILE A 421 -3.01 -14.27 -6.02
N GLY A 422 -2.53 -15.41 -5.55
CA GLY A 422 -1.10 -15.73 -5.52
C GLY A 422 -0.85 -17.22 -5.63
N THR A 423 0.40 -17.63 -5.46
CA THR A 423 0.81 -19.05 -5.58
C THR A 423 1.17 -19.68 -4.24
N THR A 424 1.18 -18.89 -3.17
CA THR A 424 1.46 -19.34 -1.80
C THR A 424 0.42 -18.82 -0.82
N TRP A 425 0.22 -19.54 0.29
CA TRP A 425 -0.60 -19.08 1.42
C TRP A 425 -0.25 -17.66 1.85
N LEU A 426 1.05 -17.40 1.95
CA LEU A 426 1.60 -16.12 2.38
C LEU A 426 1.24 -14.95 1.45
N ASP A 427 1.03 -15.21 0.16
CA ASP A 427 0.60 -14.16 -0.77
C ASP A 427 -0.78 -13.60 -0.44
N VAL A 428 -1.62 -14.39 0.23
CA VAL A 428 -3.03 -14.04 0.45
C VAL A 428 -3.36 -13.78 1.92
N VAL A 429 -2.56 -14.27 2.87
CA VAL A 429 -2.75 -14.01 4.32
C VAL A 429 -1.79 -12.98 4.92
N MET A 430 -0.94 -12.37 4.11
CA MET A 430 -0.08 -11.26 4.54
C MET A 430 -0.32 -10.05 3.65
N LEU A 431 -0.15 -8.87 4.24
CA LEU A 431 0.20 -7.70 3.42
C LEU A 431 1.54 -8.02 2.74
N PRO A 432 1.67 -7.87 1.42
CA PRO A 432 2.95 -8.01 0.75
C PRO A 432 3.87 -6.85 1.16
N GLU A 433 4.50 -6.97 2.32
CA GLU A 433 5.67 -6.18 2.66
C GLU A 433 6.87 -7.13 2.78
N PRO A 434 7.89 -6.99 1.92
CA PRO A 434 9.09 -7.83 2.00
C PRO A 434 9.85 -7.70 3.33
N GLY A 435 9.61 -6.64 4.11
CA GLY A 435 10.17 -6.47 5.46
C GLY A 435 9.65 -7.49 6.47
N THR A 436 8.35 -7.79 6.46
CA THR A 436 7.72 -8.75 7.38
C THR A 436 8.21 -10.17 7.12
N MET A 437 8.45 -10.52 5.85
CA MET A 437 9.02 -11.80 5.45
C MET A 437 10.48 -11.96 5.87
N LEU A 438 11.28 -10.89 5.79
CA LEU A 438 12.68 -10.92 6.23
C LEU A 438 12.79 -11.06 7.74
N LEU A 439 11.96 -10.34 8.50
CA LEU A 439 11.91 -10.43 9.97
C LEU A 439 11.42 -11.82 10.44
N LEU A 440 10.40 -12.38 9.78
CA LEU A 440 9.89 -13.71 10.11
C LEU A 440 10.91 -14.81 9.77
N ALA A 441 11.57 -14.73 8.61
CA ALA A 441 12.65 -15.65 8.24
C ALA A 441 13.85 -15.54 9.21
N ALA A 442 14.24 -14.32 9.59
CA ALA A 442 15.28 -14.09 10.59
C ALA A 442 14.91 -14.62 11.98
N GLY A 443 13.64 -14.46 12.39
CA GLY A 443 13.10 -15.00 13.63
C GLY A 443 13.11 -16.53 13.66
N LEU A 444 12.67 -17.18 12.58
CA LEU A 444 12.69 -18.65 12.44
C LEU A 444 14.13 -19.19 12.44
N LEU A 445 15.08 -18.51 11.77
CA LEU A 445 16.50 -18.85 11.81
C LEU A 445 17.12 -18.69 13.21
N ALA A 446 16.77 -17.63 13.94
CA ALA A 446 17.23 -17.40 15.30
C ALA A 446 16.68 -18.47 16.28
N MET A 447 15.41 -18.86 16.14
CA MET A 447 14.81 -19.94 16.92
C MET A 447 15.42 -21.31 16.61
N GLY A 448 15.68 -21.62 15.33
CA GLY A 448 16.37 -22.85 14.92
C GLY A 448 17.79 -22.96 15.48
N ARG A 449 18.55 -21.85 15.46
CA ARG A 449 19.90 -21.79 16.08
C ARG A 449 19.84 -21.94 17.60
N ARG A 450 18.83 -21.37 18.27
CA ARG A 450 18.64 -21.49 19.73
C ARG A 450 18.26 -22.93 20.13
N ALA A 451 17.42 -23.60 19.35
CA ALA A 451 17.07 -25.01 19.57
C ALA A 451 18.25 -25.96 19.35
N ALA A 452 19.06 -25.74 18.30
CA ALA A 452 20.28 -26.50 18.05
C ALA A 452 21.33 -26.33 19.16
N ARG A 453 21.44 -25.12 19.73
CA ARG A 453 22.35 -24.82 20.84
C ARG A 453 21.92 -25.47 22.16
N ARG A 454 20.62 -25.57 22.42
CA ARG A 454 20.08 -26.30 23.58
C ARG A 454 20.30 -27.81 23.50
N ARG A 455 20.17 -28.42 22.30
CA ARG A 455 20.43 -29.86 22.12
C ARG A 455 21.90 -30.26 22.32
N ARG A 456 22.85 -29.35 22.08
CA ARG A 456 24.28 -29.58 22.35
C ARG A 456 24.67 -29.51 23.83
N LEU A 457 23.84 -28.86 24.66
CA LEU A 457 24.08 -28.72 26.11
C LEU A 457 23.46 -29.86 26.93
N THR A 458 22.61 -30.68 26.34
CA THR A 458 22.00 -31.86 26.98
C THR A 458 22.75 -33.17 26.68
N THR A 459 23.86 -33.11 25.96
CA THR A 459 24.70 -34.28 25.60
C THR A 459 26.14 -34.16 26.10
N SER A 460 26.38 -33.36 27.15
CA SER A 460 27.67 -33.27 27.85
C SER A 460 27.56 -33.77 29.27
#